data_AF-A0A919FR79-F1
#
_entry.id   AF-A0A919FR79-F1
#
_cell.length_a   1.000
_cell.length_b   1.000
_cell.length_c   1.000
_cell.angle_alpha   90.00
_cell.angle_beta   90.00
_cell.angle_gamma   90.00
#
_symmetry.space_group_name_H-M   'P 1'
#
loop_
_entity.id
_entity.type
_entity.pdbx_description
1 polymer ?
#
loop_
_entity_poly.entity_id
_entity_poly.type
_entity_poly.pdbx_seq_one_letter_code
_entity_poly.pdbx_strand_id
1 'polypeptide(L)'
;MAQHPPERTAGPVRPAAPQYPSDPPAGPLRALTRPPHLRPGDRVAVVAPSSPVDPERLTAGCAVLRSWGLEVEVAPHVLDTHPTLGHLAGRDADRAADLQAAWLDPTIAAVVCARGGYGVHRMVDLLDWDALRTAPPKVLVGYSDVTSLQEAFAQRLGVATLYGPMASAATFLSDGPTAEHLRRTLFRPADATVLTSATAGTLVPGRARGITAGGCASVLAAERGTPGARPSFAGAVLVLEDVNEQPYQLDRILTQLLRSGALDGVAGVALGSWSGCGRPERVREVMLDRLGPLGVPVLWELGFGHGSSSLTVPLGVPALLDADAGALTLEVPALAERGH
;
A
#
# COMPACT_ATOMS: atom_id res chain seq x y z
N MET A 1 -13.99 70.85 25.36
CA MET A 1 -14.38 69.46 25.03
C MET A 1 -13.70 69.07 23.73
N ALA A 2 -12.53 68.43 23.81
CA ALA A 2 -11.81 67.93 22.64
C ALA A 2 -12.16 66.45 22.43
N GLN A 3 -12.54 66.07 21.21
CA GLN A 3 -12.87 64.70 20.82
C GLN A 3 -11.58 63.97 20.41
N HIS A 4 -11.26 62.85 21.07
CA HIS A 4 -10.20 61.93 20.66
C HIS A 4 -10.70 60.98 19.56
N PRO A 5 -9.87 60.65 18.56
CA PRO A 5 -10.20 59.62 17.56
C PRO A 5 -10.01 58.20 18.14
N PRO A 6 -10.71 57.17 17.61
CA PRO A 6 -10.64 55.81 18.13
C PRO A 6 -9.33 55.11 17.74
N GLU A 7 -8.73 54.43 18.71
CA GLU A 7 -7.58 53.55 18.54
C GLU A 7 -7.93 52.36 17.63
N ARG A 8 -7.10 52.13 16.60
CA ARG A 8 -7.14 50.90 15.81
C ARG A 8 -6.49 49.78 16.60
N THR A 9 -7.28 48.82 17.07
CA THR A 9 -6.78 47.57 17.64
C THR A 9 -6.14 46.73 16.53
N ALA A 10 -4.85 46.46 16.66
CA ALA A 10 -4.13 45.51 15.82
C ALA A 10 -4.71 44.10 16.08
N GLY A 11 -5.14 43.43 15.01
CA GLY A 11 -5.58 42.04 15.07
C GLY A 11 -4.44 41.10 15.52
N PRO A 12 -4.77 39.92 16.07
CA PRO A 12 -3.76 38.99 16.59
C PRO A 12 -2.78 38.59 15.47
N VAL A 13 -1.50 38.85 15.71
CA VAL A 13 -0.41 38.37 14.87
C VAL A 13 -0.39 36.85 14.95
N ARG A 14 -0.66 36.18 13.82
CA ARG A 14 -0.47 34.72 13.73
C ARG A 14 1.02 34.41 13.99
N PRO A 15 1.36 33.51 14.92
CA PRO A 15 2.73 33.08 15.07
C PRO A 15 3.19 32.39 13.78
N ALA A 16 4.43 32.67 13.37
CA ALA A 16 5.07 31.96 12.26
C ALA A 16 5.11 30.45 12.59
N ALA A 17 4.83 29.62 11.59
CA ALA A 17 4.90 28.18 11.74
C ALA A 17 6.33 27.75 12.15
N PRO A 18 6.49 26.78 13.05
CA PRO A 18 7.80 26.25 13.40
C PRO A 18 8.50 25.71 12.14
N GLN A 19 9.72 26.16 11.89
CA GLN A 19 10.58 25.62 10.86
C GLN A 19 11.25 24.37 11.41
N TYR A 20 10.77 23.20 10.98
CA TYR A 20 11.51 21.95 11.15
C TYR A 20 12.67 21.94 10.15
N PRO A 21 13.85 21.37 10.51
CA PRO A 21 14.92 21.17 9.55
C PRO A 21 14.37 20.38 8.36
N SER A 22 14.29 21.03 7.20
CA SER A 22 13.88 20.39 5.97
C SER A 22 15.05 19.59 5.44
N ASP A 23 14.92 18.27 5.41
CA ASP A 23 15.68 17.48 4.45
C ASP A 23 15.52 18.11 3.05
N PRO A 24 16.55 18.06 2.18
CA PRO A 24 16.41 18.56 0.82
C PRO A 24 15.16 17.94 0.18
N PRO A 25 14.36 18.71 -0.59
CA PRO A 25 13.14 18.19 -1.18
C PRO A 25 13.49 16.93 -1.98
N ALA A 26 12.89 15.80 -1.58
CA ALA A 26 13.10 14.55 -2.27
C ALA A 26 12.71 14.74 -3.74
N GLY A 27 13.61 14.35 -4.65
CA GLY A 27 13.32 14.39 -6.08
C GLY A 27 12.12 13.49 -6.42
N PRO A 28 11.52 13.66 -7.62
CA PRO A 28 10.36 12.86 -8.01
C PRO A 28 10.65 11.37 -7.97
N LEU A 29 9.64 10.57 -7.63
CA LEU A 29 9.74 9.12 -7.57
C LEU A 29 10.23 8.54 -8.91
N ARG A 30 11.04 7.47 -8.80
CA ARG A 30 11.55 6.71 -9.94
C ARG A 30 10.96 5.32 -9.94
N ALA A 31 10.87 4.72 -11.12
CA ALA A 31 10.46 3.33 -11.26
C ALA A 31 11.41 2.41 -10.47
N LEU A 32 10.84 1.42 -9.79
CA LEU A 32 11.54 0.45 -8.98
C LEU A 32 11.85 -0.81 -9.80
N THR A 33 12.75 -1.63 -9.27
CA THR A 33 13.09 -2.92 -9.87
C THR A 33 11.90 -3.85 -9.79
N ARG A 34 11.39 -4.27 -10.95
CA ARG A 34 10.28 -5.23 -11.04
C ARG A 34 10.80 -6.66 -10.88
N PRO A 35 10.28 -7.45 -9.92
CA PRO A 35 10.66 -8.85 -9.82
C PRO A 35 10.14 -9.66 -11.03
N PRO A 36 10.76 -10.81 -11.35
CA PRO A 36 10.30 -11.67 -12.44
C PRO A 36 8.91 -12.26 -12.16
N HIS A 37 8.13 -12.49 -13.22
CA HIS A 37 6.85 -13.21 -13.12
C HIS A 37 7.04 -14.68 -12.75
N LEU A 38 5.97 -15.27 -12.20
CA LEU A 38 5.92 -16.65 -11.75
C LEU A 38 5.56 -17.61 -12.90
N ARG A 39 5.94 -18.88 -12.72
CA ARG A 39 5.63 -20.02 -13.57
C ARG A 39 5.22 -21.21 -12.70
N PRO A 40 4.47 -22.18 -13.25
CA PRO A 40 4.24 -23.45 -12.56
C PRO A 40 5.57 -24.09 -12.15
N GLY A 41 5.63 -24.63 -10.94
CA GLY A 41 6.84 -25.18 -10.31
C GLY A 41 7.62 -24.18 -9.45
N ASP A 42 7.31 -22.87 -9.52
CA ASP A 42 7.94 -21.90 -8.63
C ASP A 42 7.53 -22.14 -7.17
N ARG A 43 8.53 -22.03 -6.27
CA ARG A 43 8.29 -22.07 -4.83
C ARG A 43 7.87 -20.71 -4.31
N VAL A 44 6.84 -20.70 -3.47
CA VAL A 44 6.31 -19.50 -2.82
C VAL A 44 6.21 -19.71 -1.32
N ALA A 45 6.69 -18.74 -0.55
CA ALA A 45 6.61 -18.75 0.90
C ALA A 45 5.40 -17.94 1.38
N VAL A 46 4.66 -18.47 2.35
CA VAL A 46 3.57 -17.76 3.04
C VAL A 46 4.02 -17.37 4.44
N VAL A 47 3.92 -16.08 4.78
CA VAL A 47 4.41 -15.50 6.05
C VAL A 47 3.32 -14.69 6.76
N ALA A 48 3.38 -14.55 8.09
CA ALA A 48 2.39 -13.79 8.87
C ALA A 48 3.04 -12.59 9.60
N PRO A 49 3.37 -11.48 8.91
CA PRO A 49 4.13 -10.38 9.51
C PRO A 49 3.26 -9.46 10.40
N SER A 50 2.00 -9.80 10.64
CA SER A 50 1.00 -8.91 11.24
C SER A 50 0.15 -9.68 12.28
N SER A 51 -1.18 -9.71 12.13
CA SER A 51 -2.11 -10.36 13.06
C SER A 51 -2.27 -11.87 12.85
N PRO A 52 -2.79 -12.61 13.86
CA PRO A 52 -3.01 -14.04 13.78
C PRO A 52 -3.85 -14.48 12.57
N VAL A 53 -3.46 -15.63 12.05
CA VAL A 53 -4.03 -16.22 10.85
C VAL A 53 -5.05 -17.29 11.23
N ASP A 54 -6.19 -17.29 10.55
CA ASP A 54 -7.16 -18.38 10.66
C ASP A 54 -6.61 -19.63 9.93
N PRO A 55 -6.44 -20.77 10.61
CA PRO A 55 -5.81 -21.96 10.03
C PRO A 55 -6.58 -22.56 8.85
N GLU A 56 -7.92 -22.51 8.88
CA GLU A 56 -8.76 -23.05 7.82
C GLU A 56 -8.65 -22.20 6.56
N ARG A 57 -8.71 -20.88 6.73
CA ARG A 57 -8.50 -19.92 5.62
C ARG A 57 -7.09 -19.99 5.07
N LEU A 58 -6.08 -20.14 5.92
CA LEU A 58 -4.70 -20.34 5.46
C LEU A 58 -4.58 -21.59 4.59
N THR A 59 -5.16 -22.70 5.06
CA THR A 59 -5.16 -23.98 4.33
C THR A 59 -5.84 -23.82 2.97
N ALA A 60 -7.03 -23.19 2.94
CA ALA A 60 -7.77 -22.92 1.72
C ALA A 60 -6.99 -22.02 0.75
N GLY A 61 -6.37 -20.95 1.25
CA GLY A 61 -5.55 -20.04 0.44
C GLY A 61 -4.33 -20.72 -0.15
N CYS A 62 -3.63 -21.54 0.65
CA CYS A 62 -2.52 -22.34 0.16
C CYS A 62 -2.97 -23.34 -0.91
N ALA A 63 -4.17 -23.92 -0.77
CA ALA A 63 -4.73 -24.80 -1.80
C ALA A 63 -5.02 -24.06 -3.12
N VAL A 64 -5.50 -22.81 -3.06
CA VAL A 64 -5.68 -21.96 -4.25
C VAL A 64 -4.33 -21.71 -4.93
N LEU A 65 -3.30 -21.29 -4.18
CA LEU A 65 -1.96 -21.07 -4.74
C LEU A 65 -1.37 -22.34 -5.37
N ARG A 66 -1.49 -23.49 -4.70
CA ARG A 66 -1.07 -24.80 -5.25
C ARG A 66 -1.84 -25.18 -6.51
N SER A 67 -3.12 -24.84 -6.60
CA SER A 67 -3.95 -25.10 -7.80
C SER A 67 -3.45 -24.36 -9.05
N TRP A 68 -2.66 -23.29 -8.87
CA TRP A 68 -2.00 -22.58 -9.97
C TRP A 68 -0.67 -23.21 -10.39
N GLY A 69 -0.31 -24.35 -9.78
CA GLY A 69 0.93 -25.07 -10.04
C GLY A 69 2.12 -24.58 -9.22
N LEU A 70 1.90 -23.81 -8.14
CA LEU A 70 2.97 -23.33 -7.26
C LEU A 70 3.30 -24.34 -6.16
N GLU A 71 4.57 -24.38 -5.76
CA GLU A 71 5.03 -25.12 -4.58
C GLU A 71 4.96 -24.21 -3.35
N VAL A 72 3.92 -24.39 -2.53
CA VAL A 72 3.65 -23.49 -1.38
C VAL A 72 4.26 -24.02 -0.09
N GLU A 73 5.16 -23.22 0.48
CA GLU A 73 5.78 -23.38 1.79
C GLU A 73 5.17 -22.40 2.81
N VAL A 74 4.75 -22.91 3.96
CA VAL A 74 4.23 -22.08 5.06
C VAL A 74 5.33 -21.90 6.07
N ALA A 75 5.67 -20.65 6.39
CA ALA A 75 6.77 -20.37 7.31
C ALA A 75 6.45 -20.83 8.75
N PRO A 76 7.48 -21.17 9.55
CA PRO A 76 7.33 -21.81 10.86
C PRO A 76 6.36 -21.12 11.83
N HIS A 77 6.34 -19.79 11.88
CA HIS A 77 5.60 -19.01 12.88
C HIS A 77 4.27 -18.47 12.37
N VAL A 78 3.80 -18.89 11.18
CA VAL A 78 2.56 -18.37 10.56
C VAL A 78 1.31 -18.56 11.42
N LEU A 79 1.24 -19.65 12.19
CA LEU A 79 0.10 -19.98 13.07
C LEU A 79 0.35 -19.61 14.54
N ASP A 80 1.49 -18.99 14.85
CA ASP A 80 1.78 -18.57 16.20
C ASP A 80 0.86 -17.43 16.65
N THR A 81 0.74 -17.29 17.97
CA THR A 81 0.08 -16.16 18.60
C THR A 81 1.00 -15.59 19.67
N HIS A 82 1.03 -14.27 19.80
CA HIS A 82 1.85 -13.64 20.83
C HIS A 82 1.35 -14.04 22.22
N PRO A 83 2.23 -14.39 23.18
CA PRO A 83 1.84 -14.97 24.47
C PRO A 83 0.92 -14.08 25.32
N THR A 84 0.96 -12.76 25.12
CA THR A 84 0.17 -11.78 25.88
C THR A 84 -0.63 -10.79 25.03
N LEU A 85 -0.36 -10.71 23.72
CA LEU A 85 -0.91 -9.67 22.85
C LEU A 85 -1.63 -10.34 21.68
N GLY A 86 -2.85 -10.83 21.92
CA GLY A 86 -3.58 -11.69 20.98
C GLY A 86 -3.90 -11.08 19.60
N HIS A 87 -3.54 -9.81 19.36
CA HIS A 87 -3.66 -9.17 18.05
C HIS A 87 -2.42 -9.37 17.15
N LEU A 88 -1.39 -10.11 17.60
CA LEU A 88 -0.13 -10.36 16.88
C LEU A 88 0.13 -11.85 16.61
N ALA A 89 0.57 -12.19 15.39
CA ALA A 89 0.95 -13.53 14.97
C ALA A 89 2.33 -13.94 15.50
N GLY A 90 2.45 -14.17 16.81
CA GLY A 90 3.73 -14.50 17.46
C GLY A 90 4.55 -13.27 17.85
N ARG A 91 5.83 -13.48 18.22
CA ARG A 91 6.72 -12.39 18.66
C ARG A 91 7.25 -11.61 17.45
N ASP A 92 7.67 -10.38 17.67
CA ASP A 92 8.22 -9.53 16.60
C ASP A 92 9.44 -10.19 15.92
N ALA A 93 10.32 -10.81 16.71
CA ALA A 93 11.51 -11.50 16.20
C ALA A 93 11.15 -12.74 15.36
N ASP A 94 10.14 -13.50 15.77
CA ASP A 94 9.71 -14.71 15.06
C ASP A 94 9.11 -14.34 13.68
N ARG A 95 8.24 -13.32 13.66
CA ARG A 95 7.66 -12.78 12.42
C ARG A 95 8.71 -12.19 11.48
N ALA A 96 9.72 -11.50 12.03
CA ALA A 96 10.85 -10.99 11.26
C ALA A 96 11.71 -12.12 10.68
N ALA A 97 12.00 -13.15 11.48
CA ALA A 97 12.81 -14.29 11.07
C ALA A 97 12.17 -15.05 9.90
N ASP A 98 10.85 -15.31 9.96
CA ASP A 98 10.11 -15.96 8.88
C ASP A 98 10.20 -15.19 7.55
N LEU A 99 9.98 -13.87 7.60
CA LEU A 99 10.06 -13.01 6.43
C LEU A 99 11.49 -12.94 5.87
N GLN A 100 12.47 -12.77 6.76
CA GLN A 100 13.88 -12.68 6.36
C GLN A 100 14.36 -13.98 5.73
N ALA A 101 14.04 -15.14 6.33
CA ALA A 101 14.40 -16.44 5.79
C ALA A 101 13.77 -16.66 4.40
N ALA A 102 12.47 -16.38 4.25
CA ALA A 102 11.77 -16.51 2.98
C ALA A 102 12.34 -15.60 1.88
N TRP A 103 12.72 -14.37 2.23
CA TRP A 103 13.30 -13.44 1.26
C TRP A 103 14.73 -13.82 0.86
N LEU A 104 15.55 -14.27 1.81
CA LEU A 104 16.95 -14.66 1.57
C LEU A 104 17.09 -16.03 0.88
N ASP A 105 16.10 -16.92 0.95
CA ASP A 105 16.16 -18.21 0.26
C ASP A 105 16.11 -18.02 -1.28
N PRO A 106 17.17 -18.33 -2.03
CA PRO A 106 17.23 -18.11 -3.47
C PRO A 106 16.26 -19.01 -4.26
N THR A 107 15.71 -20.05 -3.64
CA THR A 107 14.75 -20.97 -4.26
C THR A 107 13.31 -20.44 -4.22
N ILE A 108 13.02 -19.47 -3.35
CA ILE A 108 11.69 -18.84 -3.25
C ILE A 108 11.56 -17.73 -4.30
N ALA A 109 10.55 -17.85 -5.17
CA ALA A 109 10.23 -16.87 -6.21
C ALA A 109 9.25 -15.77 -5.75
N ALA A 110 8.47 -16.04 -4.69
CA ALA A 110 7.54 -15.07 -4.14
C ALA A 110 7.31 -15.27 -2.64
N VAL A 111 7.10 -14.16 -1.92
CA VAL A 111 6.62 -14.11 -0.55
C VAL A 111 5.19 -13.55 -0.55
N VAL A 112 4.25 -14.33 -0.05
CA VAL A 112 2.82 -13.95 0.04
C VAL A 112 2.47 -13.79 1.51
N CYS A 113 2.03 -12.59 1.91
CA CYS A 113 1.54 -12.40 3.27
C CYS A 113 0.24 -13.19 3.47
N ALA A 114 0.14 -13.87 4.60
CA ALA A 114 -1.03 -14.63 4.99
C ALA A 114 -2.19 -13.70 5.34
N ARG A 115 -1.89 -12.61 6.07
CA ARG A 115 -2.86 -11.62 6.53
C ARG A 115 -2.16 -10.32 6.94
N GLY A 116 -2.91 -9.22 6.88
CA GLY A 116 -2.58 -7.94 7.50
C GLY A 116 -3.11 -7.88 8.93
N GLY A 117 -3.55 -6.70 9.36
CA GLY A 117 -4.03 -6.46 10.73
C GLY A 117 -3.20 -5.39 11.42
N TYR A 118 -2.42 -5.76 12.43
CA TYR A 118 -1.42 -4.89 13.03
C TYR A 118 -0.18 -5.68 13.41
N GLY A 119 0.99 -5.08 13.20
CA GLY A 119 2.23 -5.53 13.81
C GLY A 119 3.46 -5.43 12.92
N VAL A 120 3.33 -5.09 11.64
CA VAL A 120 4.49 -4.91 10.74
C VAL A 120 5.43 -3.82 11.26
N HIS A 121 4.88 -2.70 11.74
CA HIS A 121 5.65 -1.58 12.31
C HIS A 121 6.57 -2.01 13.47
N ARG A 122 6.21 -3.08 14.18
CA ARG A 122 7.01 -3.56 15.32
C ARG A 122 8.21 -4.42 14.91
N MET A 123 8.16 -5.02 13.72
CA MET A 123 9.16 -5.98 13.27
C MET A 123 10.00 -5.48 12.09
N VAL A 124 9.55 -4.42 11.40
CA VAL A 124 10.21 -3.90 10.19
C VAL A 124 11.67 -3.49 10.42
N ASP A 125 11.98 -2.96 11.60
CA ASP A 125 13.35 -2.56 11.97
C ASP A 125 14.19 -3.71 12.56
N LEU A 126 13.61 -4.90 12.75
CA LEU A 126 14.36 -6.10 13.16
C LEU A 126 14.97 -6.85 11.96
N LEU A 127 14.53 -6.53 10.75
CA LEU A 127 15.05 -7.13 9.52
C LEU A 127 16.47 -6.59 9.24
N ASP A 128 17.35 -7.50 8.81
CA ASP A 128 18.66 -7.14 8.29
C ASP A 128 18.53 -6.67 6.83
N TRP A 129 18.23 -5.38 6.68
CA TRP A 129 18.04 -4.76 5.38
C TRP A 129 19.27 -4.81 4.47
N ASP A 130 20.47 -4.89 5.03
CA ASP A 130 21.69 -5.02 4.25
C ASP A 130 21.78 -6.43 3.66
N ALA A 131 21.49 -7.46 4.45
CA ALA A 131 21.37 -8.83 3.94
C ALA A 131 20.26 -8.96 2.90
N LEU A 132 19.06 -8.42 3.16
CA LEU A 132 17.93 -8.48 2.22
C LEU A 132 18.26 -7.85 0.86
N ARG A 133 19.10 -6.81 0.83
CA ARG A 133 19.54 -6.12 -0.39
C ARG A 133 20.47 -6.97 -1.26
N THR A 134 21.13 -7.97 -0.68
CA THR A 134 21.99 -8.90 -1.44
C THR A 134 21.18 -9.96 -2.20
N ALA A 135 19.94 -10.21 -1.80
CA ALA A 135 19.06 -11.18 -2.45
C ALA A 135 18.50 -10.63 -3.77
N PRO A 136 18.32 -11.48 -4.79
CA PRO A 136 17.66 -11.06 -6.02
C PRO A 136 16.22 -10.62 -5.74
N PRO A 137 15.72 -9.56 -6.40
CA PRO A 137 14.33 -9.13 -6.25
C PRO A 137 13.35 -10.25 -6.58
N LYS A 138 12.41 -10.50 -5.67
CA LYS A 138 11.33 -11.47 -5.83
C LYS A 138 9.99 -10.84 -5.49
N VAL A 139 8.89 -11.52 -5.79
CA VAL A 139 7.56 -10.93 -5.60
C VAL A 139 7.23 -10.84 -4.11
N LEU A 140 6.71 -9.70 -3.65
CA LEU A 140 6.04 -9.54 -2.35
C LEU A 140 4.57 -9.19 -2.59
N VAL A 141 3.64 -9.95 -2.00
CA VAL A 141 2.19 -9.71 -2.09
C VAL A 141 1.59 -9.47 -0.71
N GLY A 142 0.85 -8.37 -0.57
CA GLY A 142 0.03 -8.08 0.61
C GLY A 142 -0.65 -6.72 0.51
N TYR A 143 -1.49 -6.39 1.48
CA TYR A 143 -2.16 -5.09 1.60
C TYR A 143 -2.44 -4.77 3.07
N SER A 144 -3.09 -3.63 3.38
CA SER A 144 -3.38 -3.20 4.77
C SER A 144 -2.10 -2.85 5.53
N ASP A 145 -1.89 -3.36 6.74
CA ASP A 145 -0.67 -3.21 7.56
C ASP A 145 0.64 -3.58 6.83
N VAL A 146 0.57 -4.42 5.79
CA VAL A 146 1.72 -4.75 4.93
C VAL A 146 2.23 -3.54 4.15
N THR A 147 1.46 -2.44 4.08
CA THR A 147 1.88 -1.17 3.47
C THR A 147 3.23 -0.70 4.00
N SER A 148 3.49 -0.79 5.31
CA SER A 148 4.77 -0.37 5.89
C SER A 148 5.94 -1.23 5.42
N LEU A 149 5.69 -2.52 5.19
CA LEU A 149 6.69 -3.40 4.61
C LEU A 149 6.95 -3.05 3.14
N GLN A 150 5.90 -2.76 2.38
CA GLN A 150 6.01 -2.38 0.97
C GLN A 150 6.76 -1.05 0.79
N GLU A 151 6.48 -0.07 1.65
CA GLU A 151 7.23 1.18 1.69
C GLU A 151 8.70 0.96 2.07
N ALA A 152 8.98 0.10 3.05
CA ALA A 152 10.36 -0.25 3.41
C ALA A 152 11.09 -0.96 2.26
N PHE A 153 10.43 -1.86 1.54
CA PHE A 153 10.99 -2.52 0.34
C PHE A 153 11.29 -1.52 -0.76
N ALA A 154 10.38 -0.57 -0.99
CA ALA A 154 10.60 0.50 -1.95
C ALA A 154 11.78 1.40 -1.57
N GLN A 155 11.85 1.84 -0.32
CA GLN A 155 12.89 2.77 0.14
C GLN A 155 14.27 2.13 0.34
N ARG A 156 14.31 0.91 0.88
CA ARG A 156 15.57 0.26 1.32
C ARG A 156 16.13 -0.73 0.31
N LEU A 157 15.27 -1.33 -0.52
CA LEU A 157 15.65 -2.33 -1.52
C LEU A 157 15.45 -1.84 -2.97
N GLY A 158 14.64 -0.81 -3.20
CA GLY A 158 14.34 -0.33 -4.54
C GLY A 158 13.55 -1.34 -5.39
N VAL A 159 12.71 -2.15 -4.73
CA VAL A 159 11.94 -3.25 -5.34
C VAL A 159 10.46 -2.91 -5.40
N ALA A 160 9.85 -3.15 -6.56
CA ALA A 160 8.40 -3.04 -6.75
C ALA A 160 7.66 -4.19 -6.06
N THR A 161 6.51 -3.91 -5.47
CA THR A 161 5.69 -4.88 -4.73
C THR A 161 4.26 -4.93 -5.27
N LEU A 162 3.48 -5.95 -4.91
CA LEU A 162 2.08 -6.05 -5.29
C LEU A 162 1.17 -5.76 -4.10
N TYR A 163 0.45 -4.64 -4.17
CA TYR A 163 -0.66 -4.33 -3.26
C TYR A 163 -1.86 -5.19 -3.66
N GLY A 164 -2.10 -6.29 -2.97
CA GLY A 164 -3.05 -7.30 -3.44
C GLY A 164 -3.45 -8.34 -2.40
N PRO A 165 -4.41 -9.21 -2.75
CA PRO A 165 -5.05 -10.12 -1.81
C PRO A 165 -4.05 -11.09 -1.16
N MET A 166 -4.28 -11.35 0.13
CA MET A 166 -3.44 -12.19 0.99
C MET A 166 -4.02 -13.61 1.12
N ALA A 167 -3.17 -14.59 1.43
CA ALA A 167 -3.56 -16.00 1.36
C ALA A 167 -4.76 -16.36 2.27
N SER A 168 -4.90 -15.75 3.44
CA SER A 168 -6.01 -15.99 4.40
C SER A 168 -7.12 -14.92 4.32
N ALA A 169 -7.06 -14.00 3.34
CA ALA A 169 -8.08 -12.97 3.19
C ALA A 169 -9.40 -13.57 2.68
N ALA A 170 -10.53 -13.21 3.31
CA ALA A 170 -11.84 -13.73 2.92
C ALA A 170 -12.14 -13.47 1.43
N THR A 171 -11.89 -12.23 0.96
CA THR A 171 -12.10 -11.83 -0.44
C THR A 171 -11.29 -12.69 -1.41
N PHE A 172 -10.06 -13.08 -1.06
CA PHE A 172 -9.24 -13.96 -1.90
C PHE A 172 -9.88 -15.35 -2.10
N LEU A 173 -10.54 -15.86 -1.07
CA LEU A 173 -11.12 -17.19 -1.05
C LEU A 173 -12.52 -17.23 -1.65
N SER A 174 -13.27 -16.13 -1.54
CA SER A 174 -14.69 -16.08 -1.93
C SER A 174 -14.93 -15.38 -3.27
N ASP A 175 -14.02 -14.52 -3.73
CA ASP A 175 -14.19 -13.77 -4.98
C ASP A 175 -13.25 -14.28 -6.08
N GLY A 176 -13.80 -15.08 -6.99
CA GLY A 176 -13.06 -15.66 -8.13
C GLY A 176 -12.33 -14.61 -9.00
N PRO A 177 -12.97 -13.48 -9.36
CA PRO A 177 -12.30 -12.37 -10.06
C PRO A 177 -11.08 -11.81 -9.33
N THR A 178 -11.12 -11.62 -8.01
CA THR A 178 -9.97 -11.20 -7.20
C THR A 178 -8.82 -12.19 -7.29
N ALA A 179 -9.10 -13.49 -7.10
CA ALA A 179 -8.09 -14.53 -7.19
C ALA A 179 -7.48 -14.65 -8.59
N GLU A 180 -8.31 -14.58 -9.64
CA GLU A 180 -7.84 -14.62 -11.03
C GLU A 180 -7.06 -13.36 -11.41
N HIS A 181 -7.44 -12.18 -10.90
CA HIS A 181 -6.66 -10.95 -11.13
C HIS A 181 -5.25 -11.05 -10.56
N LEU A 182 -5.11 -11.56 -9.33
CA LEU A 182 -3.80 -11.83 -8.73
C LEU A 182 -3.03 -12.86 -9.56
N ARG A 183 -3.64 -14.00 -9.90
CA ARG A 183 -3.00 -15.04 -10.72
C ARG A 183 -2.52 -14.49 -12.06
N ARG A 184 -3.35 -13.73 -12.76
CA ARG A 184 -2.98 -13.09 -14.04
C ARG A 184 -1.82 -12.13 -13.84
N THR A 185 -1.83 -11.32 -12.80
CA THR A 185 -0.71 -10.41 -12.47
C THR A 185 0.60 -11.17 -12.20
N LEU A 186 0.51 -12.32 -11.51
CA LEU A 186 1.68 -13.14 -11.16
C LEU A 186 2.27 -13.90 -12.35
N PHE A 187 1.44 -14.43 -13.26
CA PHE A 187 1.90 -15.34 -14.33
C PHE A 187 1.92 -14.70 -15.73
N ARG A 188 1.01 -13.74 -15.98
CA ARG A 188 0.79 -13.08 -17.28
C ARG A 188 0.61 -11.58 -17.08
N PRO A 189 1.60 -10.87 -16.51
CA PRO A 189 1.45 -9.47 -16.09
C PRO A 189 1.12 -8.52 -17.27
N ALA A 190 1.43 -8.89 -18.51
CA ALA A 190 1.05 -8.13 -19.70
C ALA A 190 -0.47 -8.10 -19.94
N ASP A 191 -1.21 -9.10 -19.45
CA ASP A 191 -2.67 -9.19 -19.56
C ASP A 191 -3.40 -8.41 -18.43
N ALA A 192 -2.64 -7.78 -17.50
CA ALA A 192 -3.15 -7.12 -16.30
C ALA A 192 -2.67 -5.66 -16.17
N THR A 193 -2.55 -4.94 -17.29
CA THR A 193 -2.04 -3.56 -17.33
C THR A 193 -3.11 -2.49 -17.11
N VAL A 194 -4.39 -2.80 -17.28
CA VAL A 194 -5.49 -1.85 -17.07
C VAL A 194 -6.25 -2.22 -15.81
N LEU A 195 -6.24 -1.33 -14.83
CA LEU A 195 -6.99 -1.46 -13.58
C LEU A 195 -8.21 -0.53 -13.66
N THR A 196 -9.39 -1.10 -13.45
CA THR A 196 -10.67 -0.39 -13.41
C THR A 196 -11.71 -1.26 -12.71
N SER A 197 -12.81 -0.65 -12.27
CA SER A 197 -13.92 -1.32 -11.62
C SER A 197 -15.25 -0.70 -12.05
N ALA A 198 -16.35 -1.39 -11.76
CA ALA A 198 -17.70 -0.85 -12.00
C ALA A 198 -18.03 0.36 -11.09
N THR A 199 -17.31 0.53 -9.98
CA THR A 199 -17.47 1.65 -9.03
C THR A 199 -16.52 2.80 -9.33
N ALA A 200 -15.58 2.61 -10.27
CA ALA A 200 -14.60 3.61 -10.62
C ALA A 200 -15.29 4.85 -11.18
N GLY A 201 -14.92 6.02 -10.68
CA GLY A 201 -15.52 7.27 -11.12
C GLY A 201 -14.62 8.48 -10.87
N THR A 202 -15.05 9.62 -11.38
CA THR A 202 -14.29 10.86 -11.25
C THR A 202 -14.61 11.56 -9.93
N LEU A 203 -13.59 11.93 -9.16
CA LEU A 203 -13.70 12.86 -8.04
C LEU A 203 -13.18 14.24 -8.43
N VAL A 204 -12.00 14.28 -9.04
CA VAL A 204 -11.40 15.47 -9.69
C VAL A 204 -10.95 15.05 -11.09
N PRO A 205 -11.41 15.73 -12.17
CA PRO A 205 -11.15 15.31 -13.54
C PRO A 205 -9.69 15.46 -13.97
N GLY A 206 -9.34 14.85 -15.10
CA GLY A 206 -8.04 14.98 -15.73
C GLY A 206 -7.19 13.70 -15.74
N ARG A 207 -5.96 13.87 -16.22
CA ARG A 207 -5.00 12.77 -16.43
C ARG A 207 -3.65 13.10 -15.84
N ALA A 208 -2.99 12.11 -15.28
CA ALA A 208 -1.68 12.25 -14.68
C ALA A 208 -0.80 11.03 -14.96
N ARG A 209 0.50 11.26 -15.14
CA ARG A 209 1.52 10.21 -15.23
C ARG A 209 2.42 10.27 -14.02
N GLY A 210 2.81 9.11 -13.52
CA GLY A 210 3.70 9.03 -12.36
C GLY A 210 4.02 7.59 -11.99
N ILE A 211 4.73 7.42 -10.89
CA ILE A 211 5.04 6.10 -10.32
C ILE A 211 3.96 5.73 -9.32
N THR A 212 3.39 4.53 -9.41
CA THR A 212 2.45 4.05 -8.41
C THR A 212 3.14 3.94 -7.04
N ALA A 213 2.54 4.53 -6.00
CA ALA A 213 3.02 4.43 -4.63
C ALA A 213 1.85 4.64 -3.67
N GLY A 214 1.94 4.17 -2.44
CA GLY A 214 0.88 4.33 -1.44
C GLY A 214 0.46 3.00 -0.82
N GLY A 215 -0.83 2.85 -0.50
CA GLY A 215 -1.38 1.71 0.22
C GLY A 215 -2.48 2.13 1.21
N CYS A 216 -2.47 1.54 2.40
CA CYS A 216 -3.42 1.85 3.46
C CYS A 216 -3.14 3.24 4.07
N ALA A 217 -4.09 4.17 3.99
CA ALA A 217 -3.88 5.58 4.33
C ALA A 217 -3.50 5.79 5.81
N SER A 218 -4.19 5.11 6.73
CA SER A 218 -3.91 5.11 8.17
C SER A 218 -2.49 4.63 8.47
N VAL A 219 -2.02 3.60 7.77
CA VAL A 219 -0.68 3.02 7.91
C VAL A 219 0.39 4.00 7.41
N LEU A 220 0.20 4.59 6.22
CA LEU A 220 1.09 5.63 5.70
C LEU A 220 1.20 6.85 6.63
N ALA A 221 0.07 7.25 7.23
CA ALA A 221 0.03 8.32 8.22
C ALA A 221 0.77 7.92 9.51
N ALA A 222 0.56 6.69 10.01
CA ALA A 222 1.23 6.18 11.21
C ALA A 222 2.76 6.03 11.03
N GLU A 223 3.24 5.82 9.81
CA GLU A 223 4.67 5.81 9.50
C GLU A 223 5.31 7.20 9.54
N ARG A 224 4.54 8.30 9.46
CA ARG A 224 5.14 9.64 9.41
C ARG A 224 6.00 9.91 10.65
N GLY A 225 7.24 10.32 10.42
CA GLY A 225 8.19 10.64 11.49
C GLY A 225 9.03 9.44 11.98
N THR A 226 8.91 8.27 11.36
CA THR A 226 9.82 7.14 11.60
C THR A 226 11.07 7.27 10.70
N PRO A 227 12.24 6.72 11.09
CA PRO A 227 13.45 6.76 10.25
C PRO A 227 13.30 6.07 8.89
N GLY A 228 12.36 5.13 8.76
CA GLY A 228 12.07 4.41 7.52
C GLY A 228 11.00 5.06 6.64
N ALA A 229 10.36 6.12 7.11
CA ALA A 229 9.24 6.76 6.42
C ALA A 229 9.69 7.40 5.11
N ARG A 230 8.96 7.12 4.02
CA ARG A 230 9.14 7.88 2.78
C ARG A 230 8.88 9.37 3.04
N PRO A 231 9.80 10.29 2.72
CA PRO A 231 9.63 11.71 3.01
C PRO A 231 8.56 12.38 2.13
N SER A 232 8.42 11.98 0.86
CA SER A 232 7.50 12.60 -0.10
C SER A 232 7.01 11.61 -1.16
N PHE A 233 5.79 11.84 -1.66
CA PHE A 233 5.17 11.19 -2.81
C PHE A 233 5.21 12.05 -4.08
N ALA A 234 6.14 13.00 -4.18
CA ALA A 234 6.31 13.83 -5.37
C ALA A 234 6.48 12.98 -6.64
N GLY A 235 5.69 13.27 -7.68
CA GLY A 235 5.65 12.51 -8.94
C GLY A 235 4.93 11.15 -8.86
N ALA A 236 4.29 10.83 -7.74
CA ALA A 236 3.52 9.60 -7.61
C ALA A 236 2.15 9.71 -8.29
N VAL A 237 1.66 8.59 -8.85
CA VAL A 237 0.23 8.31 -8.82
C VAL A 237 -0.05 7.62 -7.49
N LEU A 238 -0.53 8.38 -6.52
CA LEU A 238 -0.73 7.91 -5.16
C LEU A 238 -1.98 7.02 -5.09
N VAL A 239 -1.84 5.79 -4.62
CA VAL A 239 -2.96 4.87 -4.40
C VAL A 239 -3.30 4.82 -2.92
N LEU A 240 -4.57 5.08 -2.57
CA LEU A 240 -5.01 5.10 -1.16
C LEU A 240 -6.29 4.29 -0.98
N GLU A 241 -6.33 3.50 0.08
CA GLU A 241 -7.54 2.86 0.59
C GLU A 241 -7.48 2.81 2.12
N ASP A 242 -8.60 2.52 2.78
CA ASP A 242 -8.62 2.26 4.21
C ASP A 242 -9.86 1.47 4.63
N VAL A 243 -9.87 0.97 5.86
CA VAL A 243 -10.96 0.15 6.38
C VAL A 243 -11.29 0.50 7.83
N ASN A 244 -12.57 0.57 8.16
CA ASN A 244 -13.08 0.83 9.51
C ASN A 244 -12.67 2.19 10.12
N GLU A 245 -12.24 3.16 9.32
CA GLU A 245 -11.94 4.53 9.76
C GLU A 245 -13.12 5.45 9.46
N GLN A 246 -13.77 5.97 10.51
CA GLN A 246 -14.89 6.90 10.36
C GLN A 246 -14.47 8.20 9.63
N PRO A 247 -15.40 8.97 9.03
CA PRO A 247 -15.03 10.11 8.20
C PRO A 247 -14.14 11.15 8.90
N TYR A 248 -14.33 11.40 10.20
CA TYR A 248 -13.47 12.31 10.96
C TYR A 248 -12.05 11.74 11.21
N GLN A 249 -11.90 10.40 11.24
CA GLN A 249 -10.60 9.75 11.34
C GLN A 249 -9.89 9.83 9.98
N LEU A 250 -10.60 9.61 8.87
CA LEU A 250 -10.06 9.82 7.52
C LEU A 250 -9.60 11.26 7.32
N ASP A 251 -10.39 12.25 7.74
CA ASP A 251 -9.96 13.66 7.72
C ASP A 251 -8.65 13.85 8.52
N ARG A 252 -8.59 13.32 9.74
CA ARG A 252 -7.36 13.39 10.56
C ARG A 252 -6.16 12.73 9.87
N ILE A 253 -6.34 11.56 9.26
CA ILE A 253 -5.30 10.81 8.54
C ILE A 253 -4.78 11.62 7.34
N LEU A 254 -5.68 12.09 6.47
CA LEU A 254 -5.31 12.89 5.31
C LEU A 254 -4.70 14.24 5.71
N THR A 255 -5.24 14.87 6.75
CA THR A 255 -4.70 16.10 7.33
C THR A 255 -3.28 15.89 7.83
N GLN A 256 -2.95 14.74 8.45
CA GLN A 256 -1.59 14.41 8.85
C GLN A 256 -0.65 14.25 7.66
N LEU A 257 -1.08 13.53 6.62
CA LEU A 257 -0.29 13.36 5.38
C LEU A 257 -0.02 14.72 4.71
N LEU A 258 -1.05 15.56 4.57
CA LEU A 258 -0.93 16.92 4.03
C LEU A 258 0.01 17.79 4.87
N ARG A 259 -0.17 17.83 6.19
CA ARG A 259 0.63 18.67 7.09
C ARG A 259 2.08 18.24 7.20
N SER A 260 2.38 16.98 6.91
CA SER A 260 3.75 16.47 6.85
C SER A 260 4.49 16.84 5.56
N GLY A 261 3.82 17.43 4.57
CA GLY A 261 4.36 17.69 3.24
C GLY A 261 4.49 16.44 2.36
N ALA A 262 4.02 15.27 2.84
CA ALA A 262 4.17 14.00 2.14
C ALA A 262 3.47 14.01 0.77
N LEU A 263 2.37 14.77 0.63
CA LEU A 263 1.58 14.84 -0.59
C LEU A 263 2.02 15.97 -1.54
N ASP A 264 3.02 16.76 -1.15
CA ASP A 264 3.52 17.85 -1.99
C ASP A 264 4.11 17.29 -3.28
N GLY A 265 3.62 17.80 -4.43
CA GLY A 265 4.07 17.40 -5.75
C GLY A 265 3.58 16.05 -6.24
N VAL A 266 2.60 15.41 -5.56
CA VAL A 266 1.91 14.23 -6.12
C VAL A 266 1.36 14.54 -7.51
N ALA A 267 1.37 13.57 -8.43
CA ALA A 267 0.91 13.80 -9.81
C ALA A 267 -0.60 13.54 -9.98
N GLY A 268 -1.14 12.57 -9.23
CA GLY A 268 -2.56 12.22 -9.22
C GLY A 268 -2.86 11.22 -8.11
N VAL A 269 -4.14 11.02 -7.79
CA VAL A 269 -4.57 10.11 -6.72
C VAL A 269 -5.60 9.11 -7.23
N ALA A 270 -5.40 7.82 -6.95
CA ALA A 270 -6.37 6.77 -7.20
C ALA A 270 -6.85 6.18 -5.87
N LEU A 271 -8.13 6.35 -5.59
CA LEU A 271 -8.76 5.89 -4.36
C LEU A 271 -9.32 4.48 -4.58
N GLY A 272 -9.02 3.56 -3.67
CA GLY A 272 -9.56 2.22 -3.61
C GLY A 272 -10.85 2.20 -2.81
N SER A 273 -11.04 1.14 -2.04
CA SER A 273 -12.24 0.94 -1.21
C SER A 273 -12.14 1.58 0.17
N TRP A 274 -13.32 1.90 0.73
CA TRP A 274 -13.49 2.55 2.04
C TRP A 274 -14.46 1.78 2.94
N SER A 275 -14.32 0.46 2.97
CA SER A 275 -15.26 -0.42 3.68
C SER A 275 -15.28 -0.16 5.18
N GLY A 276 -16.48 -0.05 5.75
CA GLY A 276 -16.64 0.24 7.18
C GLY A 276 -16.30 1.67 7.59
N CYS A 277 -15.96 2.55 6.64
CA CYS A 277 -15.56 3.94 6.90
C CYS A 277 -16.75 4.92 7.05
N GLY A 278 -17.96 4.39 7.27
CA GLY A 278 -19.20 5.16 7.34
C GLY A 278 -19.93 5.25 5.99
N ARG A 279 -20.76 6.27 5.82
CA ARG A 279 -21.55 6.45 4.60
C ARG A 279 -20.65 6.86 3.42
N PRO A 280 -20.73 6.20 2.25
CA PRO A 280 -19.90 6.53 1.08
C PRO A 280 -19.96 8.00 0.68
N GLU A 281 -21.12 8.64 0.75
CA GLU A 281 -21.27 10.07 0.46
C GLU A 281 -20.39 10.95 1.37
N ARG A 282 -20.31 10.63 2.67
CA ARG A 282 -19.50 11.37 3.64
C ARG A 282 -18.00 11.13 3.44
N VAL A 283 -17.62 9.89 3.11
CA VAL A 283 -16.22 9.59 2.76
C VAL A 283 -15.83 10.38 1.51
N ARG A 284 -16.68 10.37 0.47
CA ARG A 284 -16.44 11.11 -0.77
C ARG A 284 -16.31 12.62 -0.53
N GLU A 285 -17.12 13.20 0.35
CA GLU A 285 -17.00 14.60 0.78
C GLU A 285 -15.64 14.89 1.42
N VAL A 286 -15.18 14.05 2.36
CA VAL A 286 -13.86 14.20 3.01
C VAL A 286 -12.72 14.08 1.98
N MET A 287 -12.77 13.09 1.09
CA MET A 287 -11.74 12.91 0.06
C MET A 287 -11.68 14.12 -0.88
N LEU A 288 -12.84 14.64 -1.31
CA LEU A 288 -12.90 15.80 -2.18
C LEU A 288 -12.34 17.05 -1.49
N ASP A 289 -12.73 17.28 -0.23
CA ASP A 289 -12.32 18.45 0.53
C ASP A 289 -10.82 18.44 0.86
N ARG A 290 -10.25 17.27 1.20
CA ARG A 290 -8.82 17.13 1.54
C ARG A 290 -7.91 17.03 0.32
N LEU A 291 -8.33 16.33 -0.74
CA LEU A 291 -7.48 16.06 -1.91
C LEU A 291 -7.73 17.03 -3.07
N GLY A 292 -8.94 17.59 -3.20
CA GLY A 292 -9.26 18.57 -4.25
C GLY A 292 -8.32 19.77 -4.31
N PRO A 293 -7.94 20.39 -3.17
CA PRO A 293 -7.00 21.51 -3.16
C PRO A 293 -5.59 21.21 -3.70
N LEU A 294 -5.22 19.93 -3.86
CA LEU A 294 -3.94 19.55 -4.48
C LEU A 294 -3.91 19.92 -5.98
N GLY A 295 -5.06 20.14 -6.62
CA GLY A 295 -5.14 20.55 -8.03
C GLY A 295 -4.75 19.45 -9.03
N VAL A 296 -4.76 18.19 -8.59
CA VAL A 296 -4.41 17.01 -9.40
C VAL A 296 -5.63 16.13 -9.67
N PRO A 297 -5.62 15.28 -10.70
CA PRO A 297 -6.69 14.33 -10.94
C PRO A 297 -6.86 13.35 -9.77
N VAL A 298 -8.12 13.09 -9.40
CA VAL A 298 -8.48 12.14 -8.35
C VAL A 298 -9.55 11.20 -8.86
N LEU A 299 -9.19 9.92 -8.95
CA LEU A 299 -10.07 8.81 -9.30
C LEU A 299 -10.65 8.20 -8.02
N TRP A 300 -11.97 7.96 -8.03
CA TRP A 300 -12.73 7.37 -6.94
C TRP A 300 -12.96 5.87 -7.16
N GLU A 301 -12.81 5.06 -6.09
CA GLU A 301 -13.25 3.65 -5.98
C GLU A 301 -12.80 2.71 -7.11
N LEU A 302 -11.50 2.64 -7.35
CA LEU A 302 -10.87 1.76 -8.36
C LEU A 302 -11.02 0.26 -8.06
N GLY A 303 -11.56 -0.14 -6.90
CA GLY A 303 -11.82 -1.55 -6.59
C GLY A 303 -10.62 -2.35 -6.05
N PHE A 304 -9.66 -1.69 -5.42
CA PHE A 304 -8.61 -2.36 -4.62
C PHE A 304 -8.81 -2.10 -3.10
N GLY A 305 -8.10 -2.86 -2.26
CA GLY A 305 -8.17 -2.71 -0.79
C GLY A 305 -9.19 -3.64 -0.13
N HIS A 306 -9.78 -3.21 0.97
CA HIS A 306 -10.71 -4.00 1.79
C HIS A 306 -12.15 -4.05 1.25
N GLY A 307 -12.33 -4.39 -0.02
CA GLY A 307 -13.64 -4.48 -0.67
C GLY A 307 -14.22 -5.89 -0.75
N SER A 308 -15.41 -5.97 -1.37
CA SER A 308 -15.98 -7.23 -1.88
C SER A 308 -15.19 -7.80 -3.08
N SER A 309 -14.34 -6.98 -3.70
CA SER A 309 -13.31 -7.36 -4.65
C SER A 309 -12.01 -6.62 -4.30
N SER A 310 -10.87 -7.12 -4.76
CA SER A 310 -9.57 -6.51 -4.50
C SER A 310 -8.64 -6.67 -5.71
N LEU A 311 -8.61 -5.66 -6.57
CA LEU A 311 -7.62 -5.59 -7.65
C LEU A 311 -6.20 -5.60 -7.07
N THR A 312 -5.29 -6.22 -7.81
CA THR A 312 -3.85 -6.18 -7.50
C THR A 312 -3.23 -4.95 -8.15
N VAL A 313 -2.69 -4.05 -7.33
CA VAL A 313 -2.05 -2.81 -7.77
C VAL A 313 -0.54 -2.93 -7.56
N PRO A 314 0.30 -2.91 -8.61
CA PRO A 314 1.75 -2.87 -8.41
C PRO A 314 2.17 -1.49 -7.88
N LEU A 315 3.06 -1.48 -6.90
CA LEU A 315 3.69 -0.28 -6.34
C LEU A 315 5.13 -0.19 -6.86
N GLY A 316 5.53 0.99 -7.33
CA GLY A 316 6.85 1.27 -7.90
C GLY A 316 6.90 1.24 -9.42
N VAL A 317 5.76 1.24 -10.12
CA VAL A 317 5.67 1.06 -11.57
C VAL A 317 5.12 2.32 -12.24
N PRO A 318 5.62 2.75 -13.41
CA PRO A 318 5.04 3.88 -14.14
C PRO A 318 3.60 3.57 -14.59
N ALA A 319 2.72 4.54 -14.40
CA ALA A 319 1.31 4.44 -14.76
C ALA A 319 0.73 5.78 -15.24
N LEU A 320 -0.31 5.67 -16.06
CA LEU A 320 -1.22 6.74 -16.46
C LEU A 320 -2.53 6.61 -15.69
N LEU A 321 -2.84 7.59 -14.86
CA LEU A 321 -4.15 7.79 -14.26
C LEU A 321 -5.03 8.59 -15.24
N ASP A 322 -6.22 8.08 -15.53
CA ASP A 322 -7.28 8.80 -16.22
C ASP A 322 -8.54 8.80 -15.35
N ALA A 323 -8.74 9.91 -14.62
CA ALA A 323 -9.85 10.04 -13.68
C ALA A 323 -11.21 10.16 -14.39
N ASP A 324 -11.24 10.68 -15.62
CA ASP A 324 -12.46 10.80 -16.43
C ASP A 324 -12.86 9.44 -17.02
N ALA A 325 -11.89 8.62 -17.42
CA ALA A 325 -12.13 7.27 -17.90
C ALA A 325 -12.30 6.22 -16.79
N GLY A 326 -12.06 6.58 -15.52
CA GLY A 326 -12.13 5.65 -14.40
C GLY A 326 -11.09 4.52 -14.50
N ALA A 327 -9.88 4.82 -14.98
CA ALA A 327 -8.85 3.80 -15.21
C ALA A 327 -7.46 4.23 -14.72
N LEU A 328 -6.70 3.24 -14.25
CA LEU A 328 -5.26 3.32 -14.04
C LEU A 328 -4.59 2.33 -14.99
N THR A 329 -3.77 2.83 -15.93
CA THR A 329 -3.08 2.01 -16.91
C THR A 329 -1.59 1.96 -16.60
N LEU A 330 -1.05 0.77 -16.35
CA LEU A 330 0.38 0.54 -16.18
C LEU A 330 1.08 0.72 -17.52
N GLU A 331 2.16 1.49 -17.55
CA GLU A 331 2.95 1.70 -18.78
C GLU A 331 3.89 0.54 -19.07
N VAL A 332 4.16 -0.29 -18.07
CA VAL A 332 4.88 -1.55 -18.20
C VAL A 332 4.17 -2.61 -17.35
N PRO A 333 4.30 -3.91 -17.68
CA PRO A 333 3.74 -4.99 -16.85
C PRO A 333 4.22 -4.90 -15.39
N ALA A 334 3.38 -5.32 -14.43
CA ALA A 334 3.68 -5.29 -13.00
C ALA A 334 5.00 -6.02 -12.65
N LEU A 335 5.23 -7.15 -13.32
CA LEU A 335 6.39 -8.02 -13.13
C LEU A 335 7.23 -8.08 -14.42
N ALA A 336 8.53 -8.29 -14.28
CA ALA A 336 9.45 -8.39 -15.40
C ALA A 336 9.33 -9.75 -16.11
N GLU A 337 9.74 -9.78 -17.38
CA GLU A 337 10.05 -11.04 -18.04
C GLU A 337 11.23 -11.72 -17.34
N ARG A 338 11.22 -13.05 -17.28
CA ARG A 338 12.39 -13.78 -16.81
C ARG A 338 13.49 -13.64 -17.86
N GLY A 339 14.70 -13.29 -17.42
CA GLY A 339 15.89 -13.49 -18.23
C GLY A 339 15.99 -14.97 -18.64
N HIS A 340 16.46 -15.22 -19.86
CA HIS A 340 16.75 -16.56 -20.35
C HIS A 340 17.97 -17.15 -19.62
#